data_AF-B0L4B7-F1
#
_entry.id   AF-B0L4B7-F1
#
_cell.length_a   1.000
_cell.length_b   1.000
_cell.length_c   1.000
_cell.angle_alpha   90.00
_cell.angle_beta   90.00
_cell.angle_gamma   90.00
#
_symmetry.space_group_name_H-M   'P 1'
#
loop_
_entity.id
_entity.type
_entity.pdbx_description
1 polymer ?
#
loop_
_entity_poly.entity_id
_entity_poly.type
_entity_poly.pdbx_seq_one_letter_code
_entity_poly.pdbx_strand_id
1 'polypeptide(L)'
;DRVGTFYGQTSDDWQQLNVAQNIDTYFIPGTIRAFAPGRINYYFKFKGPSYNVDTACSSSFAAIQLACTSLQAKECDTAVAGGLNTMTTPDLFSGLSRGQFLFKTGSCKTFDDTADGYCRGDGVATVILKRLEDAEADNDPILGVILGTATNHSSEAVSITHPH
;
A
#
# COMPACT_ATOMS: atom_id res chain seq x y z
N ASP A 1 19.15 0.16 -15.21
CA ASP A 1 18.78 -0.70 -14.08
C ASP A 1 17.31 -1.05 -14.12
N ARG A 2 17.00 -2.32 -13.86
CA ARG A 2 15.61 -2.82 -13.83
C ARG A 2 15.10 -2.71 -12.40
N VAL A 3 14.92 -1.47 -11.94
CA VAL A 3 14.30 -1.18 -10.64
C VAL A 3 12.79 -1.06 -10.86
N GLY A 4 11.99 -1.87 -10.16
CA GLY A 4 10.53 -1.79 -10.16
C GLY A 4 9.99 -1.01 -8.96
N THR A 5 8.80 -0.42 -9.08
CA THR A 5 8.07 0.26 -7.99
C THR A 5 6.70 -0.36 -7.77
N PHE A 6 6.37 -0.68 -6.52
CA PHE A 6 5.15 -1.39 -6.13
C PHE A 6 4.57 -0.73 -4.87
N TYR A 7 3.46 -0.02 -4.99
CA TYR A 7 2.85 0.69 -3.86
C TYR A 7 1.42 0.26 -3.61
N GLY A 8 1.10 -0.04 -2.36
CA GLY A 8 -0.26 -0.22 -1.88
C GLY A 8 -0.91 1.12 -1.54
N GLN A 9 -2.05 1.43 -2.15
CA GLN A 9 -2.83 2.63 -1.85
C GLN A 9 -4.33 2.40 -2.14
N THR A 10 -5.16 2.51 -1.10
CA THR A 10 -6.61 2.31 -1.22
C THR A 10 -7.40 3.59 -1.41
N SER A 11 -6.90 4.73 -0.94
CA SER A 11 -7.66 5.97 -0.98
C SER A 11 -6.94 7.09 -1.71
N ASP A 12 -7.73 7.99 -2.27
CA ASP A 12 -7.36 9.18 -3.01
C ASP A 12 -8.15 10.39 -2.46
N ASP A 13 -8.22 10.51 -1.13
CA ASP A 13 -8.93 11.57 -0.40
C ASP A 13 -8.59 12.97 -0.94
N TRP A 14 -7.32 13.19 -1.34
CA TRP A 14 -6.88 14.46 -1.90
C TRP A 14 -7.60 14.79 -3.22
N GLN A 15 -7.88 13.78 -4.05
CA GLN A 15 -8.66 13.96 -5.27
C GLN A 15 -10.06 14.49 -4.95
N GLN A 16 -10.72 13.89 -3.96
CA GLN A 16 -12.07 14.26 -3.54
C GLN A 16 -12.11 15.69 -2.99
N LEU A 17 -11.12 16.07 -2.18
CA LEU A 17 -10.98 17.43 -1.66
C LEU A 17 -10.75 18.45 -2.78
N ASN A 18 -9.90 18.13 -3.76
CA ASN A 18 -9.55 19.08 -4.84
C ASN A 18 -10.69 19.30 -5.83
N VAL A 19 -11.49 18.26 -6.14
CA VAL A 19 -12.71 18.41 -6.95
C VAL A 19 -13.65 19.46 -6.35
N ALA A 20 -13.69 19.55 -5.02
CA ALA A 20 -14.54 20.51 -4.32
C ALA A 20 -13.98 21.95 -4.28
N GLN A 21 -12.73 22.17 -4.70
CA GLN A 21 -12.05 23.47 -4.57
C GLN A 21 -11.78 24.16 -5.91
N ASN A 22 -10.90 23.61 -6.75
CA ASN A 22 -10.65 24.09 -8.11
C ASN A 22 -9.77 23.09 -8.88
N ILE A 23 -10.21 22.65 -10.06
CA ILE A 23 -9.46 21.70 -10.90
C ILE A 23 -8.50 22.48 -11.81
N ASP A 24 -7.22 22.10 -11.80
CA ASP A 24 -6.18 22.67 -12.67
C ASP A 24 -5.40 21.55 -13.38
N THR A 25 -4.49 21.93 -14.28
CA THR A 25 -3.59 21.10 -15.09
C THR A 25 -2.86 19.99 -14.30
N TYR A 26 -2.52 20.22 -13.03
CA TYR A 26 -1.85 19.23 -12.19
C TYR A 26 -2.79 18.31 -11.40
N PHE A 27 -4.11 18.50 -11.51
CA PHE A 27 -5.09 17.68 -10.81
C PHE A 27 -4.91 16.20 -11.13
N ILE A 28 -4.94 15.83 -12.42
CA ILE A 28 -4.85 14.42 -12.84
C ILE A 28 -3.51 13.78 -12.44
N PRO A 29 -2.34 14.36 -12.78
CA PRO A 29 -1.06 13.78 -12.36
C PRO A 29 -0.86 13.79 -10.84
N GLY A 30 -1.47 14.75 -10.13
CA GLY A 30 -1.32 14.93 -8.69
C GLY A 30 -2.20 14.02 -7.84
N THR A 31 -3.23 13.40 -8.42
CA THR A 31 -4.26 12.67 -7.66
C THR A 31 -4.45 11.22 -8.07
N ILE A 32 -4.24 10.87 -9.35
CA ILE A 32 -4.36 9.47 -9.80
C ILE A 32 -3.29 8.60 -9.14
N ARG A 33 -3.71 7.51 -8.50
CA ARG A 33 -2.85 6.60 -7.71
C ARG A 33 -1.69 5.98 -8.49
N ALA A 34 -1.86 5.77 -9.79
CA ALA A 34 -0.78 5.28 -10.67
C ALA A 34 0.46 6.19 -10.68
N PHE A 35 0.29 7.49 -10.41
CA PHE A 35 1.41 8.43 -10.32
C PHE A 35 2.20 8.30 -9.02
N ALA A 36 1.71 7.64 -7.97
CA ALA A 36 2.50 7.41 -6.75
C ALA A 36 3.79 6.60 -7.07
N PRO A 37 3.72 5.36 -7.56
CA PRO A 37 4.91 4.62 -8.02
C PRO A 37 5.51 5.22 -9.30
N GLY A 38 4.67 5.73 -10.22
CA GLY A 38 5.13 6.28 -11.50
C GLY A 38 6.05 7.50 -11.34
N ARG A 39 5.81 8.36 -10.34
CA ARG A 39 6.68 9.50 -10.04
C ARG A 39 8.04 9.08 -9.50
N ILE A 40 8.10 7.99 -8.73
CA ILE A 40 9.37 7.41 -8.26
C ILE A 40 10.17 6.91 -9.46
N ASN A 41 9.55 6.14 -10.36
CA ASN A 41 10.22 5.70 -11.59
C ASN A 41 10.69 6.88 -12.45
N TYR A 42 9.82 7.88 -12.65
CA TYR A 42 10.14 9.05 -13.44
C TYR A 42 11.30 9.86 -12.87
N TYR A 43 11.34 10.06 -11.55
CA TYR A 43 12.36 10.85 -10.87
C TYR A 43 13.72 10.15 -10.93
N PHE A 44 13.79 8.88 -10.52
CA PHE A 44 15.04 8.12 -10.48
C PHE A 44 15.43 7.46 -11.81
N LYS A 45 14.63 7.65 -12.87
CA LYS A 45 14.84 7.05 -14.20
C LYS A 45 14.86 5.52 -14.20
N PHE A 46 14.08 4.93 -13.28
CA PHE A 46 13.91 3.49 -13.21
C PHE A 46 13.13 2.97 -14.43
N LYS A 47 13.55 1.81 -14.95
CA LYS A 47 13.01 1.21 -16.17
C LYS A 47 12.22 -0.07 -15.93
N GLY A 48 12.06 -0.48 -14.66
CA GLY A 48 11.26 -1.65 -14.30
C GLY A 48 9.76 -1.34 -14.21
N PRO A 49 8.95 -2.32 -13.76
CA PRO A 49 7.51 -2.15 -13.59
C PRO A 49 7.16 -1.04 -12.61
N SER A 50 5.95 -0.50 -12.72
CA SER A 50 5.40 0.52 -11.83
C SER A 50 3.94 0.22 -11.57
N TYR A 51 3.64 -0.35 -10.40
CA TYR A 51 2.29 -0.78 -10.04
C TYR A 51 1.78 -0.09 -8.78
N ASN A 52 0.54 0.37 -8.85
CA ASN A 52 -0.25 0.70 -7.68
C ASN A 52 -1.23 -0.46 -7.44
N VAL A 53 -1.33 -0.94 -6.21
CA VAL A 53 -2.14 -2.09 -5.82
C VAL A 53 -3.18 -1.63 -4.80
N ASP A 54 -4.42 -2.05 -5.00
CA ASP A 54 -5.52 -1.82 -4.05
C ASP A 54 -6.19 -3.14 -3.70
N THR A 55 -5.93 -3.61 -2.48
CA THR A 55 -6.60 -4.74 -1.82
C THR A 55 -7.11 -4.30 -0.44
N ALA A 56 -7.57 -3.05 -0.36
CA ALA A 56 -8.00 -2.39 0.88
C ALA A 56 -6.90 -2.41 1.97
N CYS A 57 -7.23 -2.83 3.19
CA CYS A 57 -6.32 -2.83 4.33
C CYS A 57 -5.03 -3.66 4.14
N SER A 58 -4.99 -4.55 3.15
CA SER A 58 -3.84 -5.43 2.86
C SER A 58 -2.95 -4.93 1.71
N SER A 59 -3.24 -3.74 1.14
CA SER A 59 -2.62 -3.26 -0.10
C SER A 59 -1.09 -3.22 -0.08
N SER A 60 -0.47 -2.80 1.04
CA SER A 60 0.99 -2.75 1.16
C SER A 60 1.62 -4.14 1.15
N PHE A 61 0.99 -5.12 1.82
CA PHE A 61 1.44 -6.50 1.78
C PHE A 61 1.29 -7.10 0.38
N ALA A 62 0.16 -6.86 -0.29
CA ALA A 62 -0.05 -7.29 -1.67
C ALA A 62 0.98 -6.68 -2.64
N ALA A 63 1.35 -5.41 -2.46
CA ALA A 63 2.41 -4.77 -3.22
C ALA A 63 3.78 -5.41 -2.97
N ILE A 64 4.11 -5.75 -1.72
CA ILE A 64 5.34 -6.47 -1.37
C ILE A 64 5.36 -7.87 -2.00
N GLN A 65 4.26 -8.61 -1.94
CA GLN A 65 4.15 -9.92 -2.58
C GLN A 65 4.33 -9.85 -4.11
N LEU A 66 3.74 -8.84 -4.75
CA LEU A 66 3.93 -8.60 -6.19
C LEU A 66 5.40 -8.27 -6.49
N ALA A 67 6.06 -7.46 -5.68
CA ALA A 67 7.49 -7.16 -5.80
C ALA A 67 8.36 -8.42 -5.67
N CYS A 68 8.08 -9.28 -4.68
CA CYS A 68 8.76 -10.57 -4.52
C CYS A 68 8.59 -11.45 -5.76
N THR A 69 7.37 -11.56 -6.28
CA THR A 69 7.07 -12.33 -7.49
C THR A 69 7.84 -11.78 -8.70
N SER A 70 7.85 -10.45 -8.92
CA SER A 70 8.59 -9.83 -10.02
C SER A 70 10.11 -9.98 -9.89
N LEU A 71 10.66 -9.96 -8.68
CA LEU A 71 12.08 -10.27 -8.45
C LEU A 71 12.41 -11.73 -8.78
N GLN A 72 11.57 -12.68 -8.36
CA GLN A 72 11.75 -14.11 -8.66
C GLN A 72 11.60 -14.42 -10.16
N ALA A 73 10.63 -13.79 -10.81
CA ALA A 73 10.43 -13.86 -12.25
C ALA A 73 11.51 -13.11 -13.06
N LYS A 74 12.45 -12.44 -12.37
CA LYS A 74 13.49 -11.60 -12.97
C LYS A 74 12.93 -10.52 -13.89
N GLU A 75 11.75 -9.97 -13.58
CA GLU A 75 11.21 -8.77 -14.25
C GLU A 75 11.94 -7.51 -13.79
N CYS A 76 12.42 -7.52 -12.54
CA CYS A 76 13.29 -6.52 -11.96
C CYS A 76 14.45 -7.18 -11.17
N ASP A 77 15.48 -6.40 -10.90
CA ASP A 77 16.65 -6.79 -10.08
C ASP A 77 16.63 -6.11 -8.70
N THR A 78 15.88 -5.02 -8.59
CA THR A 78 15.61 -4.31 -7.35
C THR A 78 14.15 -3.86 -7.38
N ALA A 79 13.49 -3.88 -6.24
CA ALA A 79 12.12 -3.40 -6.10
C ALA A 79 12.02 -2.40 -4.95
N VAL A 80 11.41 -1.26 -5.24
CA VAL A 80 10.94 -0.29 -4.24
C VAL A 80 9.49 -0.67 -3.93
N ALA A 81 9.24 -1.24 -2.76
CA ALA A 81 7.91 -1.72 -2.37
C ALA A 81 7.42 -1.01 -1.11
N GLY A 82 6.13 -0.78 -0.99
CA GLY A 82 5.60 -0.07 0.17
C GLY A 82 4.11 0.17 0.12
N GLY A 83 3.67 1.11 0.95
CA GLY A 83 2.29 1.57 0.92
C GLY A 83 2.13 2.91 1.63
N LEU A 84 0.99 3.54 1.37
CA LEU A 84 0.65 4.82 1.95
C LEU A 84 -0.85 4.92 2.26
N ASN A 85 -1.16 5.62 3.35
CA ASN A 85 -2.49 6.05 3.73
C ASN A 85 -2.41 7.47 4.28
N THR A 86 -3.17 8.38 3.67
CA THR A 86 -3.30 9.77 4.12
C THR A 86 -4.78 10.15 4.10
N MET A 87 -5.30 10.56 5.25
CA MET A 87 -6.68 10.97 5.43
C MET A 87 -6.81 12.48 5.27
N THR A 88 -7.47 12.94 4.21
CA THR A 88 -7.67 14.38 3.96
C THR A 88 -9.14 14.78 3.88
N THR A 89 -10.07 13.83 3.97
CA THR A 89 -11.51 14.09 4.00
C THR A 89 -12.21 13.29 5.11
N PRO A 90 -13.35 13.77 5.64
CA PRO A 90 -14.10 13.06 6.68
C PRO A 90 -14.98 11.92 6.11
N ASP A 91 -15.10 11.78 4.80
CA ASP A 91 -16.12 10.94 4.16
C ASP A 91 -15.89 9.45 4.43
N LEU A 92 -14.67 8.96 4.23
CA LEU A 92 -14.30 7.58 4.58
C LEU A 92 -14.47 7.31 6.08
N PHE A 93 -14.09 8.27 6.93
CA PHE A 93 -14.27 8.14 8.37
C PHE A 93 -15.76 8.01 8.73
N SER A 94 -16.61 8.84 8.12
CA SER A 94 -18.06 8.83 8.32
C SER A 94 -18.71 7.53 7.84
N GLY A 95 -18.29 7.02 6.67
CA GLY A 95 -18.75 5.74 6.13
C GLY A 95 -18.37 4.56 7.03
N LEU A 96 -17.10 4.49 7.43
CA LEU A 96 -16.59 3.45 8.32
C LEU A 96 -17.24 3.50 9.71
N SER A 97 -17.50 4.69 10.25
CA SER A 97 -18.22 4.88 11.50
C SER A 97 -19.65 4.33 11.43
N ARG A 98 -20.39 4.65 10.36
CA ARG A 98 -21.75 4.11 10.13
C ARG A 98 -21.75 2.60 9.90
N GLY A 99 -20.69 2.07 9.30
CA GLY A 99 -20.47 0.62 9.13
C GLY A 99 -19.98 -0.09 10.39
N GLN A 100 -19.86 0.60 11.53
CA GLN A 100 -19.37 0.06 12.81
C GLN A 100 -17.96 -0.55 12.74
N PHE A 101 -17.13 -0.08 11.81
CA PHE A 101 -15.72 -0.48 11.72
C PHE A 101 -14.85 0.22 12.77
N LEU A 102 -15.25 1.42 13.18
CA LEU A 102 -14.41 2.31 13.98
C LEU A 102 -14.72 2.23 15.46
N PHE A 103 -13.65 2.26 16.25
CA PHE A 103 -13.68 2.52 17.68
C PHE A 103 -14.30 3.91 17.96
N LYS A 104 -15.09 4.07 19.03
CA LYS A 104 -15.79 5.36 19.33
C LYS A 104 -14.86 6.48 19.84
N THR A 105 -13.88 6.15 20.69
CA THR A 105 -12.92 7.07 21.34
C THR A 105 -11.53 6.46 21.69
N GLY A 106 -10.49 6.61 20.87
CA GLY A 106 -9.13 6.20 21.26
C GLY A 106 -8.40 5.39 20.19
N SER A 107 -7.58 4.42 20.61
CA SER A 107 -6.73 3.59 19.73
C SER A 107 -7.20 2.13 19.68
N CYS A 108 -6.68 1.37 18.72
CA CYS A 108 -6.92 -0.07 18.63
C CYS A 108 -6.51 -0.78 19.93
N LYS A 109 -7.43 -1.57 20.50
CA LYS A 109 -7.18 -2.39 21.69
C LYS A 109 -6.95 -3.86 21.30
N THR A 110 -5.91 -4.11 20.51
CA THR A 110 -5.64 -5.44 19.96
C THR A 110 -5.51 -6.46 21.10
N PHE A 111 -6.31 -7.54 21.03
CA PHE A 111 -6.38 -8.62 22.02
C PHE A 111 -7.01 -8.27 23.39
N ASP A 112 -7.63 -7.10 23.53
CA ASP A 112 -8.37 -6.71 24.73
C ASP A 112 -9.83 -7.20 24.68
N ASP A 113 -10.37 -7.66 25.81
CA ASP A 113 -11.76 -8.14 25.93
C ASP A 113 -12.79 -7.01 25.69
N THR A 114 -12.37 -5.74 25.77
CA THR A 114 -13.20 -4.56 25.52
C THR A 114 -12.95 -3.90 24.16
N ALA A 115 -12.36 -4.64 23.20
CA ALA A 115 -12.16 -4.17 21.83
C ALA A 115 -13.49 -4.07 21.07
N ASP A 116 -13.78 -2.90 20.47
CA ASP A 116 -15.06 -2.60 19.82
C ASP A 116 -14.89 -1.96 18.42
N GLY A 117 -13.70 -2.04 17.83
CA GLY A 117 -13.38 -1.49 16.51
C GLY A 117 -11.91 -1.09 16.37
N TYR A 118 -11.55 -0.53 15.22
CA TYR A 118 -10.20 0.00 14.98
C TYR A 118 -10.17 1.53 14.91
N CYS A 119 -9.00 2.12 15.11
CA CYS A 119 -8.74 3.54 14.88
C CYS A 119 -7.93 3.71 13.59
N ARG A 120 -8.36 4.60 12.70
CA ARG A 120 -7.62 4.88 11.46
C ARG A 120 -6.30 5.57 11.80
N GLY A 121 -5.25 5.28 11.03
CA GLY A 121 -3.95 5.93 11.16
C GLY A 121 -3.39 6.33 9.81
N ASP A 122 -2.66 7.44 9.78
CA ASP A 122 -1.88 7.85 8.62
C ASP A 122 -0.48 7.25 8.67
N GLY A 123 0.08 6.96 7.51
CA GLY A 123 1.41 6.41 7.44
C GLY A 123 1.86 6.16 6.01
N VAL A 124 3.16 6.28 5.81
CA VAL A 124 3.85 5.86 4.59
C VAL A 124 5.07 5.04 4.99
N ALA A 125 5.26 3.92 4.31
CA ALA A 125 6.41 3.05 4.54
C ALA A 125 6.91 2.49 3.21
N THR A 126 8.23 2.35 3.11
CA THR A 126 8.93 1.89 1.91
C THR A 126 10.07 0.96 2.32
N VAL A 127 10.22 -0.15 1.59
CA VAL A 127 11.33 -1.09 1.70
C VAL A 127 11.98 -1.27 0.33
N ILE A 128 13.29 -1.52 0.33
CA ILE A 128 14.06 -1.87 -0.85
C ILE A 128 14.31 -3.38 -0.81
N LEU A 129 13.94 -4.07 -1.87
CA LEU A 129 14.02 -5.52 -1.98
C LEU A 129 14.92 -5.91 -3.15
N LYS A 130 15.74 -6.92 -2.94
CA LYS A 130 16.54 -7.61 -3.97
C LYS A 130 16.47 -9.10 -3.71
N ARG A 131 16.83 -9.91 -4.71
CA ARG A 131 17.13 -11.33 -4.44
C ARG A 131 18.35 -11.39 -3.53
N LEU A 132 18.37 -12.34 -2.59
CA LEU A 132 19.43 -12.42 -1.58
C LEU A 132 20.82 -12.51 -2.20
N GLU A 133 20.97 -13.34 -3.23
CA GLU A 133 22.22 -13.50 -3.99
C GLU A 133 22.73 -12.17 -4.58
N ASP A 134 21.84 -11.31 -5.08
CA ASP A 134 22.19 -10.02 -5.66
C ASP A 134 22.54 -8.99 -4.58
N ALA A 135 21.87 -9.05 -3.42
CA ALA A 135 22.18 -8.18 -2.28
C ALA A 135 23.55 -8.52 -1.69
N GLU A 136 23.87 -9.81 -1.58
CA GLU A 136 25.18 -10.29 -1.13
C GLU A 136 26.28 -9.93 -2.12
N ALA A 137 26.06 -10.13 -3.42
CA ALA A 137 27.02 -9.78 -4.47
C ALA A 137 27.35 -8.28 -4.49
N ASP A 138 26.35 -7.42 -4.27
CA ASP A 138 26.52 -5.97 -4.24
C ASP A 138 26.99 -5.44 -2.86
N ASN A 139 27.14 -6.31 -1.86
CA ASN A 139 27.48 -5.97 -0.47
C ASN A 139 26.49 -4.99 0.18
N ASP A 140 25.20 -5.17 -0.09
CA ASP A 140 24.13 -4.36 0.48
C ASP A 140 23.90 -4.67 1.98
N PRO A 141 23.45 -3.69 2.78
CA PRO A 141 23.00 -3.95 4.15
C PRO A 141 21.68 -4.74 4.16
N ILE A 142 21.71 -5.95 4.68
CA ILE A 142 20.53 -6.84 4.77
C ILE A 142 19.90 -6.74 6.16
N LEU A 143 18.71 -6.13 6.24
CA LEU A 143 17.95 -6.00 7.49
C LEU A 143 17.12 -7.24 7.84
N GLY A 144 16.82 -8.08 6.85
CA GLY A 144 16.00 -9.28 7.00
C GLY A 144 15.75 -9.96 5.66
N VAL A 145 15.19 -11.17 5.69
CA VAL A 145 14.92 -11.99 4.50
C VAL A 145 13.46 -12.41 4.47
N ILE A 146 12.78 -12.16 3.36
CA ILE A 146 11.42 -12.66 3.10
C ILE A 146 11.54 -14.08 2.54
N LEU A 147 11.23 -15.08 3.36
CA LEU A 147 11.31 -16.49 2.96
C LEU A 147 10.16 -16.92 2.03
N GLY A 148 9.00 -16.27 2.17
CA GLY A 148 7.82 -16.57 1.38
C GLY A 148 6.69 -15.59 1.67
N THR A 149 5.76 -15.48 0.72
CA THR A 149 4.52 -14.71 0.84
C THR A 149 3.38 -15.53 0.28
N ALA A 150 2.16 -15.29 0.75
CA ALA A 150 0.96 -15.94 0.27
C ALA A 150 -0.26 -15.04 0.48
N THR A 151 -1.23 -15.15 -0.43
CA THR A 151 -2.52 -14.47 -0.37
C THR A 151 -3.63 -15.47 -0.65
N ASN A 152 -4.75 -15.32 0.06
CA ASN A 152 -6.00 -16.00 -0.24
C ASN A 152 -7.15 -14.98 -0.20
N HIS A 153 -8.39 -15.47 -0.20
CA HIS A 153 -9.59 -14.66 -0.03
C HIS A 153 -10.55 -15.42 0.88
N SER A 154 -11.22 -14.73 1.81
CA SER A 154 -12.20 -15.34 2.72
C SER A 154 -13.52 -15.62 1.98
N SER A 155 -13.52 -16.60 1.07
CA SER A 155 -14.71 -17.00 0.28
C SER A 155 -15.86 -17.54 1.12
N GLU A 156 -15.54 -18.15 2.26
CA GLU A 156 -16.50 -18.79 3.17
C GLU A 156 -17.05 -17.83 4.24
N ALA A 157 -16.74 -16.53 4.13
CA ALA A 157 -17.21 -15.53 5.09
C ALA A 157 -18.73 -15.33 5.03
N VAL A 158 -19.35 -15.19 6.20
CA VAL A 158 -20.82 -14.96 6.33
C VAL A 158 -21.27 -13.58 5.81
N SER A 159 -20.35 -12.64 5.65
CA SER A 159 -20.58 -11.31 5.09
C SER A 159 -19.28 -10.80 4.48
N ILE A 160 -19.39 -10.01 3.40
CA ILE A 160 -18.26 -9.55 2.58
C ILE A 160 -17.17 -8.79 3.36
N THR A 161 -17.51 -8.22 4.52
CA THR A 161 -16.58 -7.47 5.38
C THR A 161 -16.11 -8.23 6.62
N HIS A 162 -16.64 -9.43 6.86
CA HIS A 162 -16.21 -10.27 7.97
C HIS A 162 -15.04 -11.16 7.53
N PRO A 163 -13.93 -11.20 8.28
CA PRO A 163 -12.84 -12.13 8.00
C PRO A 163 -13.24 -13.57 8.39
N HIS A 164 -12.62 -14.55 7.71
CA HIS A 164 -12.71 -15.98 7.98
C HIS A 164 -11.38 -16.65 7.61
#